data_AF-A0A818KR17-F1
#
_entry.id   AF-A0A818KR17-F1
#
_cell.length_a   1.000
_cell.length_b   1.000
_cell.length_c   1.000
_cell.angle_alpha   90.00
_cell.angle_beta   90.00
_cell.angle_gamma   90.00
#
_symmetry.space_group_name_H-M   'P 1'
#
loop_
_entity.id
_entity.type
_entity.pdbx_description
1 polymer ?
#
loop_
_entity_poly.entity_id
_entity_poly.type
_entity_poly.pdbx_seq_one_letter_code
_entity_poly.pdbx_strand_id
1 'polypeptide(L)'
;MSRPRFLSCLLGVYENLISHHDDKMIILVHWCFLNKYFCVIEDGKEKDIFTFKRDDPSGIVIDYKKDDLFITTKHSFSGAQYTVELSTTGSQFHASFSIKKTKVVNENGQFADNINYLIANINSKIDGALTRLKVQNNGRNPAKKFDPNVYFEISANNIPIGRIIFKLFDAVVPKTTANFRALCTGEKGFGYKGCRFHRVIPQFMVQGGDITNHDGTGGKSIYPEFYFADENFKLQHTKPGVLSMANCGPNTNRSQFFITAVPTPWLDGKSVVFGEVVQGMDVVQRIESYGTNSGTPNADVVITTCGIIQ
;
A
#
# COMPACT_ATOMS: atom_id res chain seq x y z
N MET A 1 11.49 -35.94 -34.66
CA MET A 1 12.68 -35.35 -34.01
C MET A 1 12.31 -34.92 -32.61
N SER A 2 12.82 -35.62 -31.60
CA SER A 2 12.61 -35.30 -30.19
C SER A 2 13.09 -33.87 -29.90
N ARG A 3 12.17 -32.97 -29.53
CA ARG A 3 12.55 -31.69 -28.90
C ARG A 3 13.54 -32.04 -27.78
N PRO A 4 14.75 -31.46 -27.74
CA PRO A 4 15.68 -31.73 -26.65
C PRO A 4 14.94 -31.40 -25.35
N ARG A 5 14.84 -32.36 -24.42
CA ARG A 5 14.19 -32.13 -23.10
C ARG A 5 14.73 -30.86 -22.42
N PHE A 6 15.97 -30.49 -22.76
CA PHE A 6 16.62 -29.23 -22.41
C PHE A 6 15.86 -27.97 -22.87
N LEU A 7 15.39 -27.93 -24.13
CA LEU A 7 14.69 -26.78 -24.72
C LEU A 7 13.28 -26.59 -24.14
N SER A 8 12.54 -27.69 -23.90
CA SER A 8 11.24 -27.62 -23.24
C SER A 8 11.37 -27.24 -21.75
N CYS A 9 12.44 -27.66 -21.08
CA CYS A 9 12.73 -27.26 -19.71
C CYS A 9 13.08 -25.78 -19.61
N LEU A 10 13.93 -25.24 -20.50
CA LEU A 10 14.27 -23.80 -20.53
C LEU A 10 13.07 -22.91 -20.86
N LEU A 11 12.10 -23.40 -21.64
CA LEU A 11 10.90 -22.66 -22.00
C LEU A 11 9.85 -22.61 -20.87
N GLY A 12 9.79 -23.61 -19.99
CA GLY A 12 8.90 -23.63 -18.82
C GLY A 12 9.37 -22.78 -17.63
N VAL A 13 10.53 -22.14 -17.73
CA VAL A 13 11.28 -21.55 -16.61
C VAL A 13 10.95 -20.07 -16.31
N TYR A 14 10.29 -19.35 -17.21
CA TYR A 14 10.15 -17.87 -17.10
C TYR A 14 8.75 -17.35 -16.76
N GLU A 15 7.83 -18.19 -16.26
CA GLU A 15 6.46 -17.75 -15.94
C GLU A 15 6.34 -17.04 -14.58
N ASN A 16 7.30 -17.18 -13.67
CA ASN A 16 7.19 -16.67 -12.29
C ASN A 16 8.29 -15.67 -11.90
N LEU A 17 8.81 -14.89 -12.85
CA LEU A 17 10.02 -14.08 -12.62
C LEU A 17 9.83 -12.96 -11.58
N ILE A 18 8.60 -12.45 -11.42
CA ILE A 18 8.30 -11.31 -10.55
C ILE A 18 6.92 -11.55 -9.94
N SER A 19 6.87 -11.82 -8.64
CA SER A 19 5.63 -11.90 -7.85
C SER A 19 5.69 -10.83 -6.77
N HIS A 20 4.60 -10.07 -6.63
CA HIS A 20 4.40 -9.18 -5.49
C HIS A 20 3.59 -9.93 -4.43
N HIS A 21 4.07 -9.92 -3.19
CA HIS A 21 3.30 -10.35 -2.02
C HIS A 21 3.46 -9.24 -0.96
N ASP A 22 2.35 -8.66 -0.52
CA ASP A 22 2.23 -7.72 0.60
C ASP A 22 3.43 -6.74 0.77
N ASP A 23 3.50 -5.74 -0.12
CA ASP A 23 4.49 -4.64 -0.13
C ASP A 23 5.97 -5.04 -0.28
N LYS A 24 6.26 -6.30 -0.62
CA LYS A 24 7.64 -6.79 -0.89
C LYS A 24 7.83 -7.10 -2.37
N MET A 25 8.92 -6.59 -2.95
CA MET A 25 9.35 -7.00 -4.29
C MET A 25 10.13 -8.31 -4.16
N ILE A 26 9.48 -9.43 -4.50
CA ILE A 26 10.13 -10.72 -4.52
C ILE A 26 10.52 -11.02 -5.97
N ILE A 27 11.81 -10.91 -6.27
CA ILE A 27 12.35 -11.35 -7.57
C ILE A 27 12.65 -12.84 -7.46
N LEU A 28 11.78 -13.64 -8.06
CA LEU A 28 11.86 -15.09 -8.09
C LEU A 28 12.65 -15.51 -9.33
N VAL A 29 13.96 -15.69 -9.18
CA VAL A 29 14.77 -16.33 -10.21
C VAL A 29 14.70 -17.85 -10.01
N HIS A 30 13.64 -18.46 -10.53
CA HIS A 30 13.52 -19.91 -10.52
C HIS A 30 14.33 -20.51 -11.67
N TRP A 31 15.22 -21.48 -11.38
CA TRP A 31 15.76 -22.34 -12.43
C TRP A 31 15.64 -23.82 -12.07
N CYS A 32 15.01 -24.57 -12.96
CA CYS A 32 14.77 -25.99 -12.80
C CYS A 32 16.05 -26.77 -13.12
N PHE A 33 16.72 -27.27 -12.08
CA PHE A 33 16.89 -28.72 -11.85
C PHE A 33 17.68 -29.00 -10.57
N LEU A 34 18.43 -28.04 -10.01
CA LEU A 34 19.32 -28.35 -8.87
C LEU A 34 19.48 -27.24 -7.81
N ASN A 35 19.19 -25.97 -8.10
CA ASN A 35 19.34 -24.88 -7.12
C ASN A 35 18.18 -23.89 -7.24
N LYS A 36 17.56 -23.53 -6.11
CA LYS A 36 16.57 -22.44 -6.04
C LYS A 36 17.25 -21.22 -5.43
N TYR A 37 17.14 -20.09 -6.11
CA TYR A 37 17.62 -18.80 -5.63
C TYR A 37 16.42 -17.88 -5.40
N PHE A 38 16.38 -17.26 -4.23
CA PHE A 38 15.39 -16.23 -3.91
C PHE A 38 16.13 -15.00 -3.42
N CYS A 39 15.81 -13.85 -4.02
CA CYS A 39 16.24 -12.56 -3.52
C CYS A 39 14.99 -11.77 -3.12
N VAL A 40 14.93 -11.39 -1.84
CA VAL A 40 13.87 -10.52 -1.32
C VAL A 40 14.43 -9.11 -1.27
N ILE A 41 13.80 -8.21 -2.01
CA ILE A 41 14.17 -6.80 -2.05
C ILE A 41 13.02 -6.00 -1.41
N GLU A 42 13.36 -5.25 -0.37
CA GLU A 42 12.43 -4.41 0.39
C GLU A 42 12.96 -2.98 0.36
N ASP A 43 12.15 -2.02 -0.11
CA ASP A 43 12.52 -0.59 -0.18
C ASP A 43 13.87 -0.29 -0.86
N GLY A 44 14.17 -1.02 -1.94
CA GLY A 44 15.44 -0.87 -2.67
C GLY A 44 16.67 -1.37 -1.90
N LYS A 45 16.48 -2.15 -0.83
CA LYS A 45 17.55 -2.75 -0.04
C LYS A 45 17.43 -4.28 -0.08
N GLU A 46 18.57 -4.94 -0.20
CA GLU A 46 18.69 -6.39 -0.06
C GLU A 46 18.35 -6.77 1.38
N LYS A 47 17.31 -7.60 1.55
CA LYS A 47 16.87 -8.07 2.88
C LYS A 47 17.37 -9.47 3.18
N ASP A 48 17.22 -10.39 2.22
CA ASP A 48 17.64 -11.78 2.36
C ASP A 48 17.95 -12.43 1.00
N ILE A 49 19.03 -13.22 0.96
CA ILE A 49 19.34 -14.16 -0.13
C ILE A 49 19.20 -15.58 0.40
N PHE A 50 18.21 -16.32 -0.10
CA PHE A 50 18.10 -17.75 0.19
C PHE A 50 18.77 -18.55 -0.93
N THR A 51 19.86 -19.22 -0.57
CA THR A 51 20.55 -20.18 -1.44
C THR A 51 20.27 -21.59 -0.95
N PHE A 52 19.55 -22.38 -1.75
CA PHE A 52 19.55 -23.83 -1.59
C PHE A 52 20.69 -24.38 -2.46
N LYS A 53 21.84 -24.71 -1.86
CA LYS A 53 22.96 -25.31 -2.59
C LYS A 53 22.95 -26.83 -2.48
N ARG A 54 23.12 -27.49 -3.64
CA ARG A 54 24.16 -28.51 -3.82
C ARG A 54 25.17 -27.97 -4.84
N ASP A 55 26.45 -28.18 -4.55
CA ASP A 55 27.63 -27.51 -5.14
C ASP A 55 27.55 -27.24 -6.66
N ASP A 56 27.34 -25.98 -7.04
CA ASP A 56 27.50 -25.46 -8.40
C ASP A 56 28.19 -24.07 -8.31
N PRO A 57 29.15 -23.72 -9.19
CA PRO A 57 29.89 -22.44 -9.11
C PRO A 57 29.11 -21.25 -9.68
N SER A 58 27.79 -21.34 -9.82
CA SER A 58 26.94 -20.26 -10.32
C SER A 58 26.94 -19.08 -9.34
N GLY A 59 27.20 -17.87 -9.86
CA GLY A 59 27.38 -16.65 -9.07
C GLY A 59 26.30 -15.63 -9.39
N ILE A 60 25.68 -15.06 -8.36
CA ILE A 60 24.77 -13.92 -8.45
C ILE A 60 25.54 -12.69 -7.96
N VAL A 61 25.51 -11.62 -8.75
CA VAL A 61 26.03 -10.31 -8.38
C VAL A 61 24.88 -9.33 -8.37
N ILE A 62 24.67 -8.64 -7.26
CA ILE A 62 23.66 -7.61 -7.10
C ILE A 62 24.39 -6.29 -6.85
N ASP A 63 24.17 -5.30 -7.70
CA ASP A 63 24.78 -3.98 -7.61
C ASP A 63 23.69 -2.90 -7.54
N TYR A 64 23.87 -1.94 -6.64
CA TYR A 64 23.00 -0.76 -6.51
C TYR A 64 23.75 0.50 -6.93
N LYS A 65 23.17 1.28 -7.85
CA LYS A 65 23.75 2.56 -8.29
C LYS A 65 22.67 3.62 -8.44
N LYS A 66 22.70 4.67 -7.61
CA LYS A 66 21.81 5.84 -7.72
C LYS A 66 20.33 5.45 -7.97
N ASP A 67 19.75 4.69 -7.04
CA ASP A 67 18.36 4.22 -7.07
C ASP A 67 18.02 3.14 -8.13
N ASP A 68 19.01 2.72 -8.92
CA ASP A 68 18.89 1.64 -9.88
C ASP A 68 19.45 0.33 -9.32
N LEU A 69 18.69 -0.75 -9.47
CA LEU A 69 19.06 -2.12 -9.11
C LEU A 69 19.59 -2.83 -10.35
N PHE A 70 20.74 -3.49 -10.23
CA PHE A 70 21.31 -4.36 -11.25
C PHE A 70 21.50 -5.76 -10.66
N ILE A 71 20.87 -6.78 -11.23
CA ILE A 71 21.07 -8.18 -10.89
C ILE A 71 21.71 -8.87 -12.08
N THR A 72 22.95 -9.32 -11.89
CA THR A 72 23.69 -10.10 -12.87
C THR A 72 23.83 -11.51 -12.36
N THR A 73 23.23 -12.46 -13.07
CA THR A 73 23.40 -13.89 -12.77
C THR A 73 24.34 -14.50 -13.80
N LYS A 74 25.39 -15.17 -13.34
CA LYS A 74 26.36 -15.90 -14.19
C LYS A 74 26.21 -17.39 -13.95
N HIS A 75 25.90 -18.11 -15.01
CA HIS A 75 25.69 -19.55 -14.98
C HIS A 75 26.61 -20.24 -15.97
N SER A 76 27.15 -21.40 -15.58
CA SER A 76 27.93 -22.27 -16.46
C SER A 76 27.24 -23.62 -16.55
N PHE A 77 26.87 -24.06 -17.75
CA PHE A 77 26.30 -25.39 -17.95
C PHE A 77 26.86 -26.01 -19.23
N SER A 78 27.38 -27.24 -19.13
CA SER A 78 27.90 -28.00 -20.28
C SER A 78 28.89 -27.22 -21.16
N GLY A 79 29.76 -26.41 -20.55
CA GLY A 79 30.78 -25.64 -21.25
C GLY A 79 30.31 -24.31 -21.86
N ALA A 80 29.04 -23.91 -21.72
CA ALA A 80 28.58 -22.57 -22.07
C ALA A 80 28.43 -21.70 -20.81
N GLN A 81 28.80 -20.41 -20.93
CA GLN A 81 28.54 -19.39 -19.93
C GLN A 81 27.36 -18.51 -20.37
N TYR A 82 26.42 -18.32 -19.46
CA TYR A 82 25.21 -17.54 -19.65
C TYR A 82 25.21 -16.41 -18.63
N THR A 83 24.84 -15.21 -19.08
CA THR A 83 24.68 -14.06 -18.21
C THR A 83 23.27 -13.49 -18.40
N VAL A 84 22.50 -13.43 -17.32
CA VAL A 84 21.22 -12.69 -17.31
C VAL A 84 21.45 -11.42 -16.52
N GLU A 85 21.18 -10.28 -17.13
CA GLU A 85 21.26 -8.97 -16.50
C GLU A 85 19.85 -8.39 -16.40
N LEU A 86 19.38 -8.18 -15.18
CA LEU A 86 18.14 -7.46 -14.89
C LEU A 86 18.53 -6.11 -14.33
N SER A 87 17.98 -5.02 -14.86
CA SER A 87 18.21 -3.68 -14.33
C SER A 87 16.94 -2.86 -14.22
N THR A 88 16.88 -1.96 -13.25
CA THR A 88 15.85 -0.92 -13.17
C THR A 88 16.47 0.43 -13.52
N THR A 89 15.72 1.29 -14.18
CA THR A 89 16.10 2.70 -14.41
C THR A 89 14.91 3.57 -14.05
N GLY A 90 14.93 4.16 -12.85
CA GLY A 90 13.75 4.80 -12.27
C GLY A 90 12.55 3.83 -12.17
N SER A 91 11.42 4.14 -12.81
CA SER A 91 10.23 3.28 -12.85
C SER A 91 10.20 2.26 -14.00
N GLN A 92 11.23 2.26 -14.86
CA GLN A 92 11.31 1.38 -16.02
C GLN A 92 12.17 0.16 -15.74
N PHE A 93 11.64 -1.01 -16.09
CA PHE A 93 12.35 -2.28 -16.01
C PHE A 93 13.03 -2.58 -17.34
N HIS A 94 14.30 -2.94 -17.26
CA HIS A 94 15.11 -3.41 -18.37
C HIS A 94 15.64 -4.81 -18.02
N ALA A 95 15.50 -5.76 -18.94
CA ALA A 95 16.02 -7.10 -18.74
C ALA A 95 16.72 -7.50 -20.04
N SER A 96 17.98 -7.91 -19.93
CA SER A 96 18.79 -8.32 -21.05
C SER A 96 19.41 -9.69 -20.78
N PHE A 97 19.38 -10.53 -21.81
CA PHE A 97 19.93 -11.86 -21.76
C PHE A 97 21.10 -11.95 -22.73
N SER A 98 22.29 -12.30 -22.24
CA SER A 98 23.48 -12.47 -23.06
C SER A 98 24.12 -13.83 -22.83
N ILE A 99 24.64 -14.43 -23.90
CA ILE A 99 25.35 -15.71 -23.85
C ILE A 99 26.79 -15.46 -24.27
N LYS A 100 27.74 -15.72 -23.36
CA LYS A 100 29.17 -15.68 -23.69
C LYS A 100 29.65 -17.10 -23.93
N LYS A 101 29.87 -17.43 -25.20
CA LYS A 101 30.20 -18.79 -25.62
C LYS A 101 31.57 -19.23 -25.10
N THR A 102 31.59 -20.25 -24.26
CA THR A 102 32.68 -21.23 -24.18
C THR A 102 32.19 -22.48 -24.95
N LYS A 103 33.07 -23.19 -25.65
CA LYS A 103 32.69 -24.12 -26.74
C LYS A 103 31.63 -25.14 -26.33
N VAL A 104 30.45 -25.09 -26.96
CA VAL A 104 29.47 -26.20 -26.95
C VAL A 104 29.50 -26.85 -28.32
N VAL A 105 29.99 -28.07 -28.37
CA VAL A 105 30.05 -28.93 -29.55
C VAL A 105 29.20 -30.15 -29.22
N ASN A 106 28.30 -30.55 -30.10
CA ASN A 106 27.65 -31.86 -29.98
C ASN A 106 28.66 -32.96 -30.39
N GLU A 107 28.33 -34.23 -30.14
CA GLU A 107 29.18 -35.40 -30.44
C GLU A 107 29.64 -35.47 -31.92
N ASN A 108 28.96 -34.74 -32.82
CA ASN A 108 29.20 -34.71 -34.26
C ASN A 108 29.80 -33.39 -34.78
N GLY A 109 30.31 -32.50 -33.92
CA GLY A 109 31.04 -31.31 -34.38
C GLY A 109 30.19 -30.16 -34.93
N GLN A 110 28.85 -30.26 -34.95
CA GLN A 110 27.97 -29.26 -35.54
C GLN A 110 27.47 -28.23 -34.52
N PHE A 111 27.49 -26.96 -34.93
CA PHE A 111 27.00 -25.82 -34.14
C PHE A 111 25.47 -25.92 -34.04
N ALA A 112 24.93 -25.93 -32.82
CA ALA A 112 23.48 -25.97 -32.64
C ALA A 112 22.86 -24.59 -32.97
N ASP A 113 22.13 -24.50 -34.08
CA ASP A 113 21.30 -23.36 -34.51
C ASP A 113 20.18 -22.96 -33.51
N ASN A 114 20.18 -23.52 -32.31
CA ASN A 114 19.16 -23.27 -31.29
C ASN A 114 19.48 -22.11 -30.34
N ILE A 115 20.70 -21.55 -30.35
CA ILE A 115 21.07 -20.50 -29.38
C ILE A 115 20.39 -19.17 -29.70
N ASN A 116 20.44 -18.72 -30.96
CA ASN A 116 19.80 -17.46 -31.36
C ASN A 116 18.27 -17.53 -31.24
N TYR A 117 17.68 -18.69 -31.57
CA TYR A 117 16.26 -18.95 -31.37
C TYR A 117 15.85 -18.95 -29.88
N LEU A 118 16.73 -19.45 -29.01
CA LEU A 118 16.54 -19.43 -27.57
C LEU A 118 16.62 -18.00 -27.00
N ILE A 119 17.63 -17.22 -27.41
CA ILE A 119 17.78 -15.80 -27.03
C ILE A 119 16.51 -15.02 -27.45
N ALA A 120 16.07 -15.17 -28.69
CA ALA A 120 14.89 -14.47 -29.20
C ALA A 120 13.60 -14.83 -28.44
N ASN A 121 13.40 -16.12 -28.12
CA ASN A 121 12.24 -16.56 -27.34
C ASN A 121 12.28 -16.07 -25.88
N ILE A 122 13.45 -16.09 -25.24
CA ILE A 122 13.60 -15.60 -23.86
C ILE A 122 13.32 -14.09 -23.82
N ASN A 123 13.90 -13.32 -24.74
CA ASN A 123 13.65 -11.88 -24.83
C ASN A 123 12.16 -11.57 -25.10
N SER A 124 11.51 -12.29 -26.01
CA SER A 124 10.07 -12.12 -26.26
C SER A 124 9.20 -12.43 -25.03
N LYS A 125 9.56 -13.43 -24.22
CA LYS A 125 8.85 -13.74 -22.96
C LYS A 125 9.08 -12.67 -21.89
N ILE A 126 10.32 -12.17 -21.78
CA ILE A 126 10.67 -11.04 -20.92
C ILE A 126 9.84 -9.82 -21.31
N ASP A 127 9.81 -9.45 -22.59
CA ASP A 127 9.02 -8.33 -23.10
C ASP A 127 7.52 -8.51 -22.82
N GLY A 128 7.00 -9.73 -22.96
CA GLY A 128 5.61 -10.06 -22.62
C GLY A 128 5.30 -9.96 -21.12
N ALA A 129 6.26 -10.28 -20.24
CA ALA A 129 6.12 -10.10 -18.80
C ALA A 129 6.22 -8.61 -18.41
N LEU A 130 7.16 -7.87 -18.99
CA LEU A 130 7.31 -6.43 -18.84
C LEU A 130 6.07 -5.66 -19.32
N THR A 131 5.48 -6.10 -20.44
CA THR A 131 4.22 -5.53 -20.96
C THR A 131 3.07 -5.78 -20.00
N ARG A 132 2.95 -6.99 -19.43
CA ARG A 132 1.93 -7.30 -18.42
C ARG A 132 2.10 -6.49 -17.13
N LEU A 133 3.34 -6.23 -16.71
CA LEU A 133 3.63 -5.33 -15.59
C LEU A 133 3.26 -3.88 -15.91
N LYS A 134 3.54 -3.40 -17.13
CA LYS A 134 3.09 -2.07 -17.61
C LYS A 134 1.57 -1.97 -17.71
N VAL A 135 0.87 -3.02 -18.12
CA VAL A 135 -0.61 -3.08 -18.16
C VAL A 135 -1.21 -3.12 -16.74
N GLN A 136 -0.60 -3.85 -15.81
CA GLN A 136 -0.97 -3.78 -14.39
C GLN A 136 -0.70 -2.38 -13.81
N ASN A 137 0.34 -1.68 -14.25
CA ASN A 137 0.65 -0.30 -13.83
C ASN A 137 -0.19 0.78 -14.55
N ASN A 138 -0.71 0.53 -15.74
CA ASN A 138 -1.62 1.46 -16.43
C ASN A 138 -3.07 1.37 -15.93
N GLY A 139 -3.41 0.32 -15.18
CA GLY A 139 -4.68 0.17 -14.44
C GLY A 139 -4.53 0.28 -12.92
N ARG A 140 -3.31 0.38 -12.39
CA ARG A 140 -3.00 0.67 -10.99
C ARG A 140 -2.32 2.02 -10.92
N ASN A 141 -2.98 3.00 -10.31
CA ASN A 141 -2.32 4.20 -9.82
C ASN A 141 -0.99 3.80 -9.15
N PRO A 142 0.14 4.51 -9.43
CA PRO A 142 1.44 4.18 -8.87
C PRO A 142 1.28 4.04 -7.36
N ALA A 143 1.67 2.88 -6.83
CA ALA A 143 1.61 2.47 -5.43
C ALA A 143 0.59 3.27 -4.60
N LYS A 144 -0.57 2.68 -4.35
CA LYS A 144 -1.39 3.15 -3.23
C LYS A 144 -0.60 2.87 -1.95
N LYS A 145 0.30 3.81 -1.62
CA LYS A 145 0.85 4.03 -0.29
C LYS A 145 -0.35 3.81 0.62
N PHE A 146 -0.33 2.79 1.47
CA PHE A 146 -1.26 2.79 2.58
C PHE A 146 -0.90 4.06 3.33
N ASP A 147 -1.75 5.06 3.17
CA ASP A 147 -1.49 6.34 3.77
C ASP A 147 -1.44 6.12 5.27
N PRO A 148 -0.49 6.79 5.94
CA PRO A 148 -0.26 6.58 7.35
C PRO A 148 -1.56 6.74 8.13
N ASN A 149 -1.82 5.76 9.01
CA ASN A 149 -2.88 5.89 10.01
C ASN A 149 -2.77 7.27 10.66
N VAL A 150 -3.90 7.92 10.90
CA VAL A 150 -3.91 9.21 11.58
C VAL A 150 -4.19 9.00 13.06
N TYR A 151 -3.74 9.93 13.90
CA TYR A 151 -3.95 9.84 15.34
C TYR A 151 -4.51 11.13 15.92
N PHE A 152 -5.22 11.00 17.03
CA PHE A 152 -5.60 12.07 17.93
C PHE A 152 -5.08 11.81 19.34
N GLU A 153 -4.43 12.80 19.95
CA GLU A 153 -4.15 12.87 21.38
C GLU A 153 -5.27 13.62 22.08
N ILE A 154 -5.94 12.98 23.03
CA ILE A 154 -7.16 13.51 23.65
C ILE A 154 -6.89 13.92 25.09
N SER A 155 -7.48 15.06 25.47
CA SER A 155 -7.63 15.44 26.87
C SER A 155 -9.10 15.65 27.22
N ALA A 156 -9.45 15.45 28.49
CA ALA A 156 -10.72 15.86 29.07
C ALA A 156 -10.43 16.78 30.26
N ASN A 157 -10.99 18.00 30.26
CA ASN A 157 -10.72 19.03 31.27
C ASN A 157 -9.20 19.28 31.45
N ASN A 158 -8.47 19.36 30.33
CA ASN A 158 -7.01 19.51 30.27
C ASN A 158 -6.19 18.34 30.85
N ILE A 159 -6.81 17.22 31.20
CA ILE A 159 -6.13 16.00 31.64
C ILE A 159 -6.01 15.05 30.44
N PRO A 160 -4.80 14.63 30.02
CA PRO A 160 -4.63 13.64 28.96
C PRO A 160 -5.36 12.34 29.29
N ILE A 161 -6.17 11.84 28.36
CA ILE A 161 -6.93 10.59 28.53
C ILE A 161 -6.51 9.48 27.57
N GLY A 162 -5.65 9.79 26.60
CA GLY A 162 -5.01 8.80 25.72
C GLY A 162 -5.03 9.18 24.24
N ARG A 163 -4.58 8.25 23.42
CA ARG A 163 -4.46 8.39 21.96
C ARG A 163 -5.47 7.50 21.25
N ILE A 164 -6.09 8.02 20.20
CA ILE A 164 -6.91 7.26 19.25
C ILE A 164 -6.14 7.17 17.92
N ILE A 165 -6.08 5.98 17.33
CA ILE A 165 -5.47 5.74 16.02
C ILE A 165 -6.54 5.26 15.05
N PHE A 166 -6.61 5.90 13.89
CA PHE A 166 -7.57 5.60 12.84
C PHE A 166 -6.88 5.05 11.61
N LYS A 167 -7.47 4.00 11.04
CA LYS A 167 -7.23 3.57 9.67
C LYS A 167 -8.20 4.29 8.75
N LEU A 168 -7.69 4.86 7.66
CA LEU A 168 -8.49 5.53 6.64
C LEU A 168 -8.71 4.62 5.43
N PHE A 169 -9.89 4.69 4.81
CA PHE A 169 -10.27 3.83 3.68
C PHE A 169 -10.02 4.49 2.33
N ASP A 170 -8.78 4.87 2.06
CA ASP A 170 -8.36 5.56 0.83
C ASP A 170 -8.77 4.84 -0.46
N ALA A 171 -8.90 3.52 -0.41
CA ALA A 171 -9.28 2.69 -1.56
C ALA A 171 -10.73 2.88 -1.98
N VAL A 172 -11.56 3.33 -1.05
CA VAL A 172 -13.00 3.42 -1.22
C VAL A 172 -13.44 4.87 -1.34
N VAL A 173 -12.88 5.75 -0.53
CA VAL A 173 -13.27 7.17 -0.45
C VAL A 173 -12.04 8.10 -0.37
N PRO A 174 -11.16 8.11 -1.40
CA PRO A 174 -9.90 8.86 -1.40
C PRO A 174 -10.06 10.37 -1.18
N LYS A 175 -11.15 10.98 -1.65
CA LYS A 175 -11.39 12.41 -1.41
C LYS A 175 -11.69 12.64 0.08
N THR A 176 -12.61 11.86 0.62
CA THR A 176 -13.02 11.98 2.04
C THR A 176 -11.83 11.75 2.99
N THR A 177 -10.99 10.74 2.72
CA THR A 177 -9.80 10.46 3.54
C THR A 177 -8.71 11.51 3.39
N ALA A 178 -8.46 12.02 2.18
CA ALA A 178 -7.49 13.11 1.97
C ALA A 178 -7.87 14.38 2.74
N ASN A 179 -9.17 14.72 2.77
CA ASN A 179 -9.69 15.82 3.59
C ASN A 179 -9.39 15.61 5.07
N PHE A 180 -9.78 14.46 5.62
CA PHE A 180 -9.57 14.18 7.04
C PHE A 180 -8.08 14.17 7.42
N ARG A 181 -7.23 13.57 6.57
CA ARG A 181 -5.79 13.50 6.80
C ARG A 181 -5.13 14.87 6.81
N ALA A 182 -5.44 15.71 5.82
CA ALA A 182 -4.87 17.06 5.74
C ALA A 182 -5.33 17.94 6.93
N LEU A 183 -6.56 17.71 7.43
CA LEU A 183 -7.04 18.35 8.67
C LEU A 183 -6.34 17.80 9.93
N CYS A 184 -5.91 16.53 9.93
CA CYS A 184 -5.09 15.98 11.00
C CYS A 184 -3.67 16.58 11.01
N THR A 185 -3.04 16.74 9.84
CA THR A 185 -1.69 17.31 9.73
C THR A 185 -1.68 18.83 9.91
N GLY A 186 -2.78 19.51 9.59
CA GLY A 186 -2.85 20.97 9.58
C GLY A 186 -2.10 21.62 8.41
N GLU A 187 -1.73 20.84 7.39
CA GLU A 187 -0.89 21.30 6.27
C GLU A 187 -1.51 22.44 5.44
N LYS A 188 -2.82 22.66 5.58
CA LYS A 188 -3.55 23.77 4.93
C LYS A 188 -3.63 25.04 5.80
N GLY A 189 -2.92 25.08 6.92
CA GLY A 189 -2.94 26.19 7.89
C GLY A 189 -4.11 26.17 8.87
N PHE A 190 -4.95 25.12 8.81
CA PHE A 190 -6.06 24.86 9.73
C PHE A 190 -6.26 23.35 9.87
N GLY A 191 -6.85 22.90 10.98
CA GLY A 191 -6.99 21.47 11.24
C GLY A 191 -7.68 21.15 12.56
N TYR A 192 -7.57 19.89 12.99
CA TYR A 192 -8.25 19.36 14.17
C TYR A 192 -7.56 19.67 15.49
N LYS A 193 -6.30 20.13 15.48
CA LYS A 193 -5.59 20.50 16.71
C LYS A 193 -6.33 21.64 17.43
N GLY A 194 -6.70 21.40 18.69
CA GLY A 194 -7.50 22.31 19.52
C GLY A 194 -9.02 22.18 19.34
N CYS A 195 -9.49 21.33 18.41
CA CYS A 195 -10.91 21.12 18.19
C CYS A 195 -11.53 20.25 19.31
N ARG A 196 -12.80 20.53 19.63
CA ARG A 196 -13.56 19.86 20.67
C ARG A 196 -14.47 18.78 20.11
N PHE A 197 -14.72 17.75 20.91
CA PHE A 197 -15.89 16.89 20.73
C PHE A 197 -17.10 17.62 21.30
N HIS A 198 -17.78 18.40 20.46
CA HIS A 198 -18.87 19.29 20.89
C HIS A 198 -20.20 18.56 21.11
N ARG A 199 -20.34 17.33 20.58
CA ARG A 199 -21.56 16.54 20.72
C ARG A 199 -21.25 15.06 20.97
N VAL A 200 -21.60 14.54 22.14
CA VAL A 200 -21.36 13.16 22.57
C VAL A 200 -22.63 12.58 23.15
N ILE A 201 -23.19 11.57 22.48
CA ILE A 201 -24.42 10.88 22.88
C ILE A 201 -24.06 9.41 23.19
N PRO A 202 -24.16 8.98 24.47
CA PRO A 202 -23.92 7.59 24.85
C PRO A 202 -24.82 6.62 24.07
N GLN A 203 -24.29 5.43 23.78
CA GLN A 203 -24.94 4.41 22.96
C GLN A 203 -25.30 4.89 21.55
N PHE A 204 -24.58 5.88 21.05
CA PHE A 204 -24.71 6.36 19.69
C PHE A 204 -23.36 6.72 19.08
N MET A 205 -22.80 7.89 19.41
CA MET A 205 -21.58 8.39 18.78
C MET A 205 -20.93 9.55 19.56
N VAL A 206 -19.66 9.79 19.25
CA VAL A 206 -18.90 10.97 19.67
C VAL A 206 -18.57 11.81 18.43
N GLN A 207 -19.01 13.06 18.40
CA GLN A 207 -18.91 13.97 17.26
C GLN A 207 -18.00 15.16 17.57
N GLY A 208 -17.16 15.48 16.60
CA GLY A 208 -16.21 16.59 16.64
C GLY A 208 -15.94 17.15 15.25
N GLY A 209 -14.83 17.87 15.12
CA GLY A 209 -14.38 18.39 13.82
C GLY A 209 -15.06 19.68 13.37
N ASP A 210 -15.80 20.36 14.25
CA ASP A 210 -16.12 21.77 14.04
C ASP A 210 -14.88 22.60 14.41
N ILE A 211 -14.08 22.89 13.39
CA ILE A 211 -12.80 23.59 13.52
C ILE A 211 -12.94 25.12 13.47
N THR A 212 -14.16 25.65 13.34
CA THR A 212 -14.37 27.11 13.27
C THR A 212 -15.18 27.64 14.44
N ASN A 213 -16.31 27.01 14.78
CA ASN A 213 -17.23 27.51 15.80
C ASN A 213 -17.22 26.65 17.07
N HIS A 214 -16.74 25.40 16.95
CA HIS A 214 -16.63 24.44 18.05
C HIS A 214 -17.97 24.06 18.71
N ASP A 215 -19.09 24.26 18.02
CA ASP A 215 -20.45 24.01 18.54
C ASP A 215 -21.32 23.15 17.61
N GLY A 216 -20.80 22.79 16.43
CA GLY A 216 -21.48 21.99 15.41
C GLY A 216 -22.11 22.81 14.29
N THR A 217 -22.09 24.15 14.37
CA THR A 217 -22.60 25.03 13.30
C THR A 217 -21.57 25.34 12.23
N GLY A 218 -20.30 25.05 12.51
CA GLY A 218 -19.16 25.43 11.67
C GLY A 218 -18.49 24.27 10.93
N GLY A 219 -17.21 24.48 10.64
CA GLY A 219 -16.35 23.55 9.94
C GLY A 219 -16.21 23.87 8.45
N LYS A 220 -15.07 23.44 7.89
CA LYS A 220 -14.71 23.61 6.48
C LYS A 220 -13.78 22.50 6.02
N SER A 221 -13.98 22.01 4.79
CA SER A 221 -13.08 21.07 4.15
C SER A 221 -11.82 21.76 3.58
N ILE A 222 -10.86 20.96 3.12
CA ILE A 222 -9.66 21.44 2.43
C ILE A 222 -9.91 21.88 0.98
N TYR A 223 -11.13 21.69 0.47
CA TYR A 223 -11.47 21.98 -0.93
C TYR A 223 -11.90 23.44 -1.12
N PRO A 224 -11.83 23.97 -2.35
CA PRO A 224 -12.12 25.39 -2.62
C PRO A 224 -13.48 25.89 -2.10
N GLU A 225 -14.53 25.07 -2.23
CA GLU A 225 -15.89 25.41 -1.80
C GLU A 225 -16.10 25.31 -0.28
N PHE A 226 -15.10 24.88 0.50
CA PHE A 226 -15.20 24.55 1.92
C PHE A 226 -16.18 23.42 2.27
N TYR A 227 -16.89 22.83 1.30
CA TYR A 227 -17.66 21.59 1.42
C TYR A 227 -17.45 20.68 0.20
N PHE A 228 -17.89 19.42 0.29
CA PHE A 228 -17.82 18.47 -0.81
C PHE A 228 -18.95 17.44 -0.80
N ALA A 229 -19.18 16.87 -1.99
CA ALA A 229 -20.20 15.85 -2.24
C ALA A 229 -19.96 14.54 -1.47
N ASP A 230 -21.03 13.76 -1.29
CA ASP A 230 -20.92 12.40 -0.78
C ASP A 230 -20.19 11.53 -1.81
N GLU A 231 -19.05 10.98 -1.43
CA GLU A 231 -18.18 10.29 -2.39
C GLU A 231 -18.74 8.92 -2.82
N ASN A 232 -19.22 8.13 -1.86
CA ASN A 232 -20.08 6.96 -2.06
C ASN A 232 -20.54 6.40 -0.70
N PHE A 233 -21.47 5.44 -0.72
CA PHE A 233 -22.00 4.76 0.46
C PHE A 233 -21.75 3.24 0.43
N LYS A 234 -20.58 2.81 -0.09
CA LYS A 234 -20.24 1.37 -0.18
C LYS A 234 -20.01 0.72 1.18
N LEU A 235 -19.58 1.52 2.16
CA LEU A 235 -19.29 1.09 3.52
C LEU A 235 -20.45 1.43 4.45
N GLN A 236 -20.64 0.61 5.47
CA GLN A 236 -21.79 0.64 6.38
C GLN A 236 -21.35 0.79 7.84
N HIS A 237 -22.25 1.30 8.68
CA HIS A 237 -22.00 1.55 10.09
C HIS A 237 -22.27 0.30 10.96
N THR A 238 -21.47 -0.73 10.72
CA THR A 238 -21.73 -2.11 11.19
C THR A 238 -21.27 -2.40 12.63
N LYS A 239 -20.42 -1.56 13.21
CA LYS A 239 -19.77 -1.81 14.51
C LYS A 239 -19.35 -0.51 15.21
N PRO A 240 -19.07 -0.55 16.53
CA PRO A 240 -18.38 0.53 17.23
C PRO A 240 -17.03 0.86 16.59
N GLY A 241 -16.61 2.11 16.70
CA GLY A 241 -15.32 2.59 16.19
C GLY A 241 -15.30 2.93 14.70
N VAL A 242 -16.43 2.82 13.99
CA VAL A 242 -16.54 3.31 12.61
C VAL A 242 -16.46 4.84 12.61
N LEU A 243 -15.60 5.39 11.74
CA LEU A 243 -15.38 6.81 11.53
C LEU A 243 -16.14 7.27 10.27
N SER A 244 -16.98 8.29 10.42
CA SER A 244 -17.93 8.71 9.38
C SER A 244 -18.17 10.22 9.38
N MET A 245 -18.54 10.77 8.22
CA MET A 245 -18.74 12.21 8.04
C MET A 245 -20.05 12.68 8.67
N ALA A 246 -20.00 13.77 9.43
CA ALA A 246 -21.19 14.52 9.79
C ALA A 246 -21.53 15.52 8.67
N ASN A 247 -22.82 15.64 8.35
CA ASN A 247 -23.31 16.52 7.30
C ASN A 247 -24.65 17.16 7.69
N CYS A 248 -25.06 18.19 6.94
CA CYS A 248 -26.35 18.88 7.08
C CYS A 248 -27.27 18.53 5.90
N GLY A 249 -27.28 17.24 5.51
CA GLY A 249 -27.98 16.74 4.33
C GLY A 249 -27.03 16.34 3.19
N PRO A 250 -27.58 15.82 2.07
CA PRO A 250 -26.79 15.28 0.98
C PRO A 250 -25.77 16.28 0.43
N ASN A 251 -24.55 15.80 0.17
CA ASN A 251 -23.46 16.56 -0.45
C ASN A 251 -22.95 17.78 0.32
N THR A 252 -23.07 17.77 1.65
CA THR A 252 -22.65 18.89 2.52
C THR A 252 -21.49 18.53 3.45
N ASN A 253 -20.62 17.59 3.05
CA ASN A 253 -19.49 17.18 3.87
C ASN A 253 -18.47 18.31 4.05
N ARG A 254 -17.97 18.49 5.28
CA ARG A 254 -16.98 19.52 5.64
C ARG A 254 -15.81 18.92 6.43
N SER A 255 -15.55 19.42 7.63
CA SER A 255 -14.55 18.88 8.57
C SER A 255 -15.17 18.05 9.70
N GLN A 256 -16.47 18.17 9.94
CA GLN A 256 -17.12 17.46 11.05
C GLN A 256 -17.20 15.96 10.79
N PHE A 257 -17.00 15.19 11.85
CA PHE A 257 -16.99 13.73 11.81
C PHE A 257 -17.61 13.19 13.11
N PHE A 258 -17.97 11.91 13.09
CA PHE A 258 -18.31 11.18 14.29
C PHE A 258 -17.66 9.79 14.31
N ILE A 259 -17.42 9.30 15.52
CA ILE A 259 -16.99 7.93 15.80
C ILE A 259 -18.16 7.22 16.46
N THR A 260 -18.59 6.11 15.90
CA THR A 260 -19.71 5.32 16.42
C THR A 260 -19.33 4.61 17.73
N ALA A 261 -20.24 4.60 18.70
CA ALA A 261 -20.11 3.81 19.93
C ALA A 261 -20.79 2.44 19.84
N VAL A 262 -21.75 2.31 18.91
CA VAL A 262 -22.56 1.12 18.62
C VAL A 262 -22.75 1.01 17.10
N PRO A 263 -23.24 -0.12 16.55
CA PRO A 263 -23.71 -0.17 15.17
C PRO A 263 -24.84 0.86 14.93
N THR A 264 -24.78 1.62 13.83
CA THR A 264 -25.76 2.68 13.51
C THR A 264 -26.30 2.56 12.08
N PRO A 265 -27.00 1.46 11.72
CA PRO A 265 -27.43 1.19 10.35
C PRO A 265 -28.42 2.23 9.78
N TRP A 266 -29.10 3.00 10.64
CA TRP A 266 -30.00 4.09 10.20
C TRP A 266 -29.28 5.28 9.53
N LEU A 267 -27.95 5.33 9.63
CA LEU A 267 -27.08 6.30 8.96
C LEU A 267 -26.53 5.78 7.61
N ASP A 268 -26.75 4.50 7.28
CA ASP A 268 -26.31 3.95 6.01
C ASP A 268 -27.00 4.65 4.84
N GLY A 269 -26.22 5.01 3.82
CA GLY A 269 -26.70 5.79 2.67
C GLY A 269 -26.89 7.29 2.95
N LYS A 270 -26.62 7.77 4.17
CA LYS A 270 -26.76 9.19 4.56
C LYS A 270 -25.44 9.85 4.95
N SER A 271 -24.54 9.09 5.56
CA SER A 271 -23.22 9.56 6.00
C SER A 271 -22.13 8.68 5.40
N VAL A 272 -21.09 9.31 4.86
CA VAL A 272 -19.96 8.61 4.24
C VAL A 272 -19.04 8.03 5.32
N VAL A 273 -18.96 6.70 5.37
CA VAL A 273 -17.96 5.99 6.18
C VAL A 273 -16.61 6.05 5.49
N PHE A 274 -15.57 6.50 6.20
CA PHE A 274 -14.25 6.73 5.61
C PHE A 274 -13.07 6.20 6.43
N GLY A 275 -13.32 5.60 7.59
CA GLY A 275 -12.28 4.95 8.37
C GLY A 275 -12.82 4.16 9.55
N GLU A 276 -11.91 3.69 10.38
CA GLU A 276 -12.21 3.01 11.64
C GLU A 276 -11.11 3.22 12.66
N VAL A 277 -11.46 3.16 13.94
CA VAL A 277 -10.49 3.11 15.04
C VAL A 277 -9.81 1.75 15.05
N VAL A 278 -8.48 1.76 15.04
CA VAL A 278 -7.65 0.55 15.14
C VAL A 278 -6.94 0.43 16.50
N GLN A 279 -6.75 1.54 17.21
CA GLN A 279 -6.28 1.56 18.61
C GLN A 279 -6.92 2.75 19.36
N GLY A 280 -7.11 2.61 20.68
CA GLY A 280 -7.69 3.66 21.51
C GLY A 280 -9.23 3.64 21.59
N MET A 281 -9.86 2.48 21.41
CA MET A 281 -11.32 2.37 21.62
C MET A 281 -11.73 2.59 23.09
N ASP A 282 -10.85 2.27 24.03
CA ASP A 282 -10.99 2.63 25.44
C ASP A 282 -11.04 4.14 25.65
N VAL A 283 -10.25 4.91 24.88
CA VAL A 283 -10.30 6.38 24.87
C VAL A 283 -11.63 6.86 24.30
N VAL A 284 -12.13 6.27 23.21
CA VAL A 284 -13.46 6.59 22.65
C VAL A 284 -14.57 6.33 23.67
N GLN A 285 -14.55 5.19 24.36
CA GLN A 285 -15.50 4.86 25.43
C GLN A 285 -15.39 5.85 26.59
N ARG A 286 -14.18 6.32 26.91
CA ARG A 286 -13.99 7.35 27.93
C ARG A 286 -14.57 8.69 27.49
N ILE A 287 -14.41 9.09 26.23
CA ILE A 287 -15.09 10.27 25.67
C ILE A 287 -16.61 10.10 25.77
N GLU A 288 -17.13 8.94 25.37
CA GLU A 288 -18.56 8.59 25.44
C GLU A 288 -19.11 8.72 26.87
N SER A 289 -18.33 8.33 27.88
CA SER A 289 -18.74 8.43 29.29
C SER A 289 -18.99 9.87 29.79
N TYR A 290 -18.44 10.87 29.09
CA TYR A 290 -18.73 12.28 29.37
C TYR A 290 -19.99 12.79 28.66
N GLY A 291 -20.60 11.97 27.80
CA GLY A 291 -21.77 12.33 27.02
C GLY A 291 -23.05 12.49 27.83
N THR A 292 -24.03 13.11 27.19
CA THR A 292 -25.38 13.30 27.74
C THR A 292 -26.43 12.99 26.68
N ASN A 293 -27.69 12.82 27.10
CA ASN A 293 -28.78 12.59 26.16
C ASN A 293 -29.06 13.80 25.23
N SER A 294 -28.73 15.02 25.67
CA SER A 294 -28.81 16.22 24.82
C SER A 294 -27.60 16.35 23.88
N GLY A 295 -26.55 15.55 24.10
CA GLY A 295 -25.33 15.57 23.34
C GLY A 295 -24.26 16.52 23.87
N THR A 296 -24.58 17.50 24.71
CA THR A 296 -23.56 18.38 25.30
C THR A 296 -22.74 17.61 26.33
N PRO A 297 -21.41 17.45 26.18
CA PRO A 297 -20.61 16.68 27.13
C PRO A 297 -20.42 17.42 28.46
N ASN A 298 -20.28 16.66 29.55
CA ASN A 298 -20.00 17.17 30.89
C ASN A 298 -18.51 17.49 31.14
N ALA A 299 -17.66 17.32 30.12
CA ALA A 299 -16.23 17.63 30.18
C ALA A 299 -15.80 18.33 28.89
N ASP A 300 -14.80 19.22 28.99
CA ASP A 300 -14.16 19.80 27.81
C ASP A 300 -13.22 18.76 27.20
N VAL A 301 -13.72 18.01 26.21
CA VAL A 301 -12.96 16.97 25.51
C VAL A 301 -12.33 17.55 24.25
N VAL A 302 -11.00 17.60 24.21
CA VAL A 302 -10.23 18.33 23.20
C VAL A 302 -9.19 17.43 22.52
N ILE A 303 -9.06 17.58 21.20
CA ILE A 303 -7.95 17.03 20.42
C ILE A 303 -6.74 17.93 20.63
N THR A 304 -5.85 17.55 21.55
CA THR A 304 -4.68 18.35 21.93
C THR A 304 -3.60 18.39 20.85
N THR A 305 -3.41 17.26 20.16
CA THR A 305 -2.46 17.09 19.05
C THR A 305 -3.00 16.02 18.11
N CYS A 306 -2.70 16.14 16.83
CA CYS A 306 -3.11 15.19 15.80
C CYS A 306 -2.10 15.18 14.65
N GLY A 307 -2.12 14.12 13.85
CA GLY A 307 -1.22 14.00 12.71
C GLY A 307 -1.28 12.62 12.05
N ILE A 308 -0.27 12.35 11.24
CA ILE A 308 -0.02 11.04 10.62
C ILE A 308 0.96 10.23 11.48
N ILE A 309 0.76 8.92 11.55
CA ILE A 309 1.71 7.98 12.16
C ILE A 309 2.80 7.68 11.13
N GLN A 310 4.03 8.03 11.46
CA GLN A 310 5.20 7.72 10.64
C GLN A 310 5.66 6.28 10.82
#